data_AF-A0A944ZYD5-F1
#
_entry.id   AF-A0A944ZYD5-F1
#
_cell.length_a   1.000
_cell.length_b   1.000
_cell.length_c   1.000
_cell.angle_alpha   90.00
_cell.angle_beta   90.00
_cell.angle_gamma   90.00
#
_symmetry.space_group_name_H-M   'P 1'
#
loop_
_entity.id
_entity.type
_entity.pdbx_description
1 polymer ?
#
loop_
_entity_poly.entity_id
_entity_poly.type
_entity_poly.pdbx_seq_one_letter_code
_entity_poly.pdbx_strand_id
1 'polypeptide(L)'
;MSALLNAQAKKILLMMGIFLLVANIAGFFISLKNPDVYTEEKGRFKNDVLLSDKRFFSIVDQDLANRKIYASKLNEAVNLAIVHYWGDSGTHKYNFRIPFYENFILFGLGYLIPDWFGKWEFFDYKKAVERSAGLCSQHAIIISQILKEKNIPAKMVGLKGHVVVTAQVDEKKAEWWILDGDYGVVIEHNINEIEKQPEIVRPFYQRKGYDSPTIQVLVDIYGKEGNSVSKLSRHYPERYYFETLSYILKWIIPFGLMVPYVRRGENRARAPYQGEEY
;
A
#
# COMPACT_ATOMS: atom_id res chain seq x y z
N MET A 1 -15.91 -47.47 -0.70
CA MET A 1 -14.93 -46.57 -1.35
C MET A 1 -15.25 -45.08 -1.13
N SER A 2 -16.49 -44.63 -1.33
CA SER A 2 -16.92 -43.22 -1.16
C SER A 2 -16.70 -42.62 0.25
N ALA A 3 -16.91 -43.39 1.32
CA ALA A 3 -16.74 -42.91 2.70
C ALA A 3 -15.27 -42.68 3.11
N LEU A 4 -14.35 -43.50 2.60
CA LEU A 4 -12.91 -43.35 2.82
C LEU A 4 -12.34 -42.16 2.04
N LEU A 5 -12.78 -41.99 0.79
CA LEU A 5 -12.47 -40.81 -0.04
C LEU A 5 -12.93 -39.51 0.65
N ASN A 6 -14.11 -39.52 1.28
CA ASN A 6 -14.63 -38.39 2.05
C ASN A 6 -13.80 -38.08 3.32
N ALA A 7 -13.35 -39.12 4.05
CA ALA A 7 -12.53 -38.94 5.23
C ALA A 7 -11.11 -38.42 4.91
N GLN A 8 -10.50 -38.89 3.81
CA GLN A 8 -9.21 -38.40 3.34
C GLN A 8 -9.30 -36.95 2.87
N ALA A 9 -10.31 -36.60 2.07
CA ALA A 9 -10.52 -35.23 1.61
C ALA A 9 -10.66 -34.24 2.78
N LYS A 10 -11.42 -34.59 3.83
CA LYS A 10 -11.55 -33.76 5.04
C LYS A 10 -10.22 -33.53 5.76
N LYS A 11 -9.37 -34.57 5.85
CA LYS A 11 -8.03 -34.43 6.45
C LYS A 11 -7.15 -33.50 5.63
N ILE A 12 -7.19 -33.61 4.29
CA ILE A 12 -6.44 -32.72 3.39
C ILE A 12 -6.87 -31.26 3.61
N LEU A 13 -8.17 -30.98 3.60
CA LEU A 13 -8.70 -29.63 3.85
C LEU A 13 -8.28 -29.08 5.22
N LEU A 14 -8.32 -29.91 6.27
CA LEU A 14 -7.83 -29.53 7.60
C LEU A 14 -6.34 -29.16 7.57
N MET A 15 -5.49 -30.01 6.99
CA MET A 15 -4.05 -29.75 6.91
C MET A 15 -3.74 -28.48 6.10
N MET A 16 -4.45 -28.25 5.00
CA MET A 16 -4.33 -27.02 4.23
C MET A 16 -4.76 -25.80 5.04
N GLY A 17 -5.88 -25.87 5.76
CA GLY A 17 -6.36 -24.80 6.63
C GLY A 17 -5.34 -24.46 7.72
N ILE A 18 -4.78 -25.46 8.40
CA ILE A 18 -3.72 -25.28 9.41
C ILE A 18 -2.48 -24.65 8.77
N PHE A 19 -2.02 -25.16 7.63
CA PHE A 19 -0.85 -24.63 6.94
C PHE A 19 -1.00 -23.15 6.59
N LEU A 20 -2.14 -22.76 6.00
CA LEU A 20 -2.41 -21.36 5.66
C LEU A 20 -2.52 -20.46 6.90
N LEU A 21 -3.16 -20.96 7.96
CA LEU A 21 -3.25 -20.23 9.23
C LEU A 21 -1.87 -19.98 9.85
N VAL A 22 -1.03 -21.03 9.89
CA VAL A 22 0.35 -20.92 10.39
C VAL A 22 1.17 -19.96 9.54
N ALA A 23 1.05 -20.02 8.21
CA ALA A 23 1.74 -19.09 7.31
C ALA A 23 1.34 -17.62 7.57
N ASN A 24 0.04 -17.33 7.75
CA ASN A 24 -0.43 -15.99 8.08
C ASN A 24 0.09 -15.51 9.45
N ILE A 25 0.10 -16.39 10.45
CA ILE A 25 0.61 -16.04 11.79
C ILE A 25 2.11 -15.77 11.74
N ALA A 26 2.87 -16.63 11.05
CA ALA A 26 4.30 -16.44 10.85
C ALA A 26 4.61 -15.12 10.13
N GLY A 27 3.75 -14.71 9.19
CA GLY A 27 3.88 -13.44 8.47
C GLY A 27 3.92 -12.20 9.37
N PHE A 28 3.36 -12.22 10.58
CA PHE A 28 3.49 -11.10 11.53
C PHE A 28 4.91 -10.89 12.03
N PHE A 29 5.76 -11.91 11.95
CA PHE A 29 7.14 -11.89 12.45
C PHE A 29 8.18 -11.79 11.33
N ILE A 30 7.74 -11.77 10.06
CA ILE A 30 8.62 -11.67 8.90
C ILE A 30 8.39 -10.31 8.26
N SER A 31 9.39 -9.44 8.31
CA SER A 31 9.26 -8.10 7.75
C SER A 31 9.20 -8.12 6.22
N LEU A 32 8.37 -7.23 5.67
CA LEU A 32 8.37 -6.92 4.24
C LEU A 32 9.61 -6.14 3.79
N LYS A 33 10.34 -5.53 4.71
CA LYS A 33 11.52 -4.72 4.41
C LYS A 33 12.69 -5.59 3.99
N ASN A 34 13.26 -5.28 2.84
CA ASN A 34 14.59 -5.76 2.50
C ASN A 34 15.62 -4.69 2.88
N PRO A 35 16.64 -4.99 3.71
CA PRO A 35 17.69 -4.02 4.09
C PRO A 35 18.44 -3.38 2.91
N ASP A 36 18.45 -4.01 1.74
CA ASP A 36 19.10 -3.46 0.54
C ASP A 36 18.49 -2.13 0.07
N VAL A 37 17.28 -1.76 0.55
CA VAL A 37 16.68 -0.44 0.25
C VAL A 37 17.56 0.73 0.70
N TYR A 38 18.40 0.55 1.73
CA TYR A 38 19.29 1.59 2.25
C TYR A 38 20.53 1.82 1.36
N THR A 39 20.81 0.90 0.45
CA THR A 39 21.99 0.91 -0.42
C THR A 39 21.62 0.73 -1.89
N GLU A 40 20.35 0.93 -2.26
CA GLU A 40 19.87 0.71 -3.62
C GLU A 40 20.36 1.82 -4.57
N GLU A 41 21.47 1.56 -5.24
CA GLU A 41 22.08 2.48 -6.21
C GLU A 41 21.25 2.63 -7.49
N LYS A 42 20.33 1.69 -7.78
CA LYS A 42 19.41 1.79 -8.93
C LYS A 42 18.15 2.60 -8.62
N GLY A 43 18.04 3.17 -7.42
CA GLY A 43 16.98 4.11 -7.07
C GLY A 43 17.05 5.37 -7.96
N ARG A 44 15.91 6.06 -8.11
CA ARG A 44 15.86 7.30 -8.90
C ARG A 44 16.63 8.44 -8.23
N PHE A 45 16.67 8.47 -6.89
CA PHE A 45 17.32 9.54 -6.14
C PHE A 45 18.45 8.99 -5.25
N LYS A 46 19.51 9.79 -5.09
CA LYS A 46 20.76 9.36 -4.43
C LYS A 46 20.66 9.21 -2.90
N ASN A 47 19.57 9.65 -2.29
CA ASN A 47 19.40 9.79 -0.84
C ASN A 47 18.04 9.27 -0.37
N ASP A 48 17.56 8.20 -1.00
CA ASP A 48 16.30 7.56 -0.61
C ASP A 48 16.46 6.75 0.68
N VAL A 49 15.38 6.62 1.45
CA VAL A 49 15.29 5.79 2.68
C VAL A 49 16.30 6.17 3.77
N LEU A 50 16.35 7.46 4.11
CA LEU A 50 17.15 7.97 5.23
C LEU A 50 16.38 7.97 6.57
N LEU A 51 15.08 7.71 6.55
CA LEU A 51 14.21 7.77 7.72
C LEU A 51 13.87 6.39 8.26
N SER A 52 14.13 6.16 9.54
CA SER A 52 13.65 4.95 10.23
C SER A 52 12.13 4.97 10.41
N ASP A 53 11.50 3.79 10.44
CA ASP A 53 10.04 3.65 10.64
C ASP A 53 9.58 4.33 11.93
N LYS A 54 10.34 4.15 13.02
CA LYS A 54 10.04 4.82 14.30
C LYS A 54 9.98 6.34 14.15
N ARG A 55 10.93 6.92 13.40
CA ARG A 55 10.95 8.36 13.17
C ARG A 55 9.81 8.79 12.23
N PHE A 56 9.54 8.02 11.19
CA PHE A 56 8.40 8.24 10.30
C PHE A 56 7.08 8.30 11.07
N PHE A 57 6.76 7.26 11.85
CA PHE A 57 5.52 7.22 12.62
C PHE A 57 5.47 8.30 13.71
N SER A 58 6.61 8.70 14.28
CA SER A 58 6.65 9.87 15.18
C SER A 58 6.28 11.20 14.52
N ILE A 59 6.37 11.31 13.19
CA ILE A 59 5.89 12.47 12.42
C ILE A 59 4.40 12.32 12.11
N VAL A 60 3.98 11.11 11.69
CA VAL A 60 2.58 10.79 11.43
C VAL A 60 1.71 11.05 12.65
N ASP A 61 2.18 10.67 13.83
CA ASP A 61 1.45 10.78 15.09
C ASP A 61 1.48 12.20 15.70
N GLN A 62 2.18 13.16 15.08
CA GLN A 62 2.18 14.55 15.55
C GLN A 62 0.78 15.16 15.56
N ASP A 63 0.58 16.07 16.49
CA ASP A 63 -0.64 16.85 16.61
C ASP A 63 -0.77 17.88 15.46
N LEU A 64 -2.00 18.16 15.07
CA LEU A 64 -2.37 18.97 13.90
C LEU A 64 -2.46 20.47 14.21
N ALA A 65 -1.55 21.00 15.03
CA ALA A 65 -1.58 22.42 15.41
C ALA A 65 -1.46 23.37 14.19
N ASN A 66 -0.74 22.96 13.14
CA ASN A 66 -0.60 23.70 11.89
C ASN A 66 -0.56 22.74 10.70
N ARG A 67 -1.62 22.74 9.89
CA ARG A 67 -1.76 21.85 8.72
C ARG A 67 -0.70 22.08 7.65
N LYS A 68 -0.22 23.31 7.44
CA LYS A 68 0.88 23.61 6.49
C LYS A 68 2.17 22.94 6.92
N ILE A 69 2.55 23.14 8.18
CA ILE A 69 3.76 22.53 8.76
C ILE A 69 3.64 21.00 8.74
N TYR A 70 2.48 20.47 9.13
CA TYR A 70 2.23 19.04 9.12
C TYR A 70 2.35 18.44 7.72
N ALA A 71 1.69 19.04 6.72
CA ALA A 71 1.72 18.58 5.33
C ALA A 71 3.15 18.59 4.76
N SER A 72 3.94 19.64 5.03
CA SER A 72 5.33 19.70 4.58
C SER A 72 6.21 18.64 5.23
N LYS A 73 6.10 18.45 6.56
CA LYS A 73 6.83 17.41 7.28
C LYS A 73 6.44 16.00 6.84
N LEU A 74 5.15 15.77 6.59
CA LEU A 74 4.66 14.49 6.08
C LEU A 74 5.23 14.21 4.69
N ASN A 75 5.19 15.20 3.79
CA ASN A 75 5.73 15.05 2.43
C ASN A 75 7.22 14.68 2.45
N GLU A 76 8.00 15.39 3.26
CA GLU A 76 9.42 15.10 3.46
C GLU A 76 9.63 13.71 4.10
N ALA A 77 8.83 13.36 5.11
CA ALA A 77 8.94 12.06 5.77
C ALA A 77 8.70 10.90 4.80
N VAL A 78 7.72 11.03 3.89
CA VAL A 78 7.42 10.02 2.87
C VAL A 78 8.55 9.91 1.85
N ASN A 79 9.06 11.05 1.35
CA ASN A 79 10.23 11.08 0.46
C ASN A 79 11.45 10.37 1.07
N LEU A 80 11.68 10.57 2.37
CA LEU A 80 12.82 9.97 3.07
C LEU A 80 12.58 8.54 3.56
N ALA A 81 11.38 7.98 3.44
CA ALA A 81 11.06 6.64 3.95
C ALA A 81 10.93 5.57 2.85
N ILE A 82 10.78 5.99 1.59
CA ILE A 82 10.49 5.10 0.46
C ILE A 82 11.52 5.33 -0.64
N VAL A 83 12.11 4.26 -1.18
CA VAL A 83 12.93 4.34 -2.40
C VAL A 83 12.04 4.34 -3.63
N HIS A 84 12.31 5.26 -4.57
CA HIS A 84 11.70 5.20 -5.89
C HIS A 84 12.35 4.08 -6.71
N TYR A 85 11.66 2.94 -6.79
CA TYR A 85 12.17 1.77 -7.51
C TYR A 85 11.02 0.90 -8.03
N TRP A 86 11.10 0.45 -9.28
CA TRP A 86 10.11 -0.46 -9.87
C TRP A 86 10.68 -1.48 -10.86
N GLY A 87 12.00 -1.71 -10.81
CA GLY A 87 12.68 -2.69 -11.67
C GLY A 87 12.24 -4.13 -11.40
N ASP A 88 12.38 -5.01 -12.39
CA ASP A 88 11.92 -6.40 -12.29
C ASP A 88 12.61 -7.21 -11.20
N SER A 89 13.88 -6.92 -10.91
CA SER A 89 14.57 -7.52 -9.76
C SER A 89 13.90 -7.20 -8.41
N GLY A 90 13.19 -6.07 -8.32
CA GLY A 90 12.41 -5.70 -7.13
C GLY A 90 11.19 -6.58 -6.88
N THR A 91 10.71 -7.31 -7.90
CA THR A 91 9.53 -8.19 -7.78
C THR A 91 9.68 -9.15 -6.61
N HIS A 92 10.88 -9.73 -6.47
CA HIS A 92 11.23 -10.60 -5.35
C HIS A 92 12.08 -9.89 -4.31
N LYS A 93 13.08 -9.10 -4.73
CA LYS A 93 14.00 -8.41 -3.80
C LYS A 93 13.26 -7.52 -2.81
N TYR A 94 12.31 -6.72 -3.29
CA TYR A 94 11.57 -5.75 -2.48
C TYR A 94 10.13 -6.16 -2.20
N ASN A 95 9.79 -7.44 -2.40
CA ASN A 95 8.44 -7.93 -2.14
C ASN A 95 7.34 -7.14 -2.88
N PHE A 96 7.60 -6.69 -4.12
CA PHE A 96 6.54 -6.12 -4.95
C PHE A 96 5.50 -7.19 -5.32
N ARG A 97 5.94 -8.42 -5.59
CA ARG A 97 5.03 -9.56 -5.50
C ARG A 97 4.83 -9.87 -4.02
N ILE A 98 3.59 -9.82 -3.58
CA ILE A 98 3.25 -10.05 -2.17
C ILE A 98 3.71 -11.45 -1.74
N PRO A 99 4.51 -11.59 -0.67
CA PRO A 99 4.95 -12.89 -0.18
C PRO A 99 3.80 -13.77 0.29
N PHE A 100 3.99 -15.09 0.21
CA PHE A 100 2.96 -16.06 0.60
C PHE A 100 2.52 -15.90 2.06
N TYR A 101 3.47 -15.65 2.97
CA TYR A 101 3.21 -15.44 4.39
C TYR A 101 2.49 -14.12 4.69
N GLU A 102 2.61 -13.11 3.81
CA GLU A 102 1.90 -11.85 3.97
C GLU A 102 0.44 -12.02 3.54
N ASN A 103 0.21 -12.49 2.31
CA ASN A 103 -1.13 -12.73 1.81
C ASN A 103 -1.10 -13.75 0.67
N PHE A 104 -1.43 -15.00 0.96
CA PHE A 104 -1.37 -16.09 -0.03
C PHE A 104 -2.31 -15.89 -1.23
N ILE A 105 -3.38 -15.09 -1.10
CA ILE A 105 -4.30 -14.77 -2.19
C ILE A 105 -3.60 -13.86 -3.19
N LEU A 106 -3.03 -12.74 -2.70
CA LEU A 106 -2.27 -11.81 -3.53
C LEU A 106 -1.01 -12.46 -4.10
N PHE A 107 -0.33 -13.30 -3.32
CA PHE A 107 0.79 -14.12 -3.79
C PHE A 107 0.38 -14.98 -4.99
N GLY A 108 -0.68 -15.77 -4.86
CA GLY A 108 -1.16 -16.64 -5.94
C GLY A 108 -1.58 -15.87 -7.19
N LEU A 109 -2.36 -14.79 -7.00
CA LEU A 109 -2.76 -13.91 -8.09
C LEU A 109 -1.57 -13.23 -8.78
N GLY A 110 -0.49 -12.94 -8.04
CA GLY A 110 0.75 -12.40 -8.60
C GLY A 110 1.47 -13.33 -9.57
N TYR A 111 1.12 -14.62 -9.61
CA TYR A 111 1.58 -15.58 -10.61
C TYR A 111 0.52 -15.87 -11.68
N LEU A 112 -0.76 -15.92 -11.29
CA LEU A 112 -1.85 -16.25 -12.21
C LEU A 112 -2.21 -15.08 -13.14
N ILE A 113 -2.12 -13.85 -12.64
CA ILE A 113 -2.48 -12.62 -13.35
C ILE A 113 -1.39 -11.56 -13.07
N PRO A 114 -0.15 -11.79 -13.53
CA PRO A 114 1.02 -10.99 -13.16
C PRO A 114 0.93 -9.52 -13.60
N ASP A 115 0.22 -9.22 -14.70
CA ASP A 115 0.03 -7.85 -15.17
C ASP A 115 -0.73 -6.98 -14.15
N TRP A 116 -1.60 -7.60 -13.34
CA TRP A 116 -2.42 -6.91 -12.36
C TRP A 116 -1.86 -7.02 -10.94
N PHE A 117 -1.30 -8.17 -10.58
CA PHE A 117 -0.90 -8.49 -9.19
C PHE A 117 0.60 -8.79 -9.03
N GLY A 118 1.37 -8.80 -10.12
CA GLY A 118 2.79 -9.14 -10.10
C GLY A 118 3.65 -8.14 -9.35
N LYS A 119 3.28 -6.84 -9.40
CA LYS A 119 3.85 -5.78 -8.58
C LYS A 119 2.73 -4.99 -7.93
N TRP A 120 2.59 -5.13 -6.62
CA TRP A 120 1.49 -4.58 -5.83
C TRP A 120 1.90 -3.27 -5.15
N GLU A 121 1.05 -2.25 -5.22
CA GLU A 121 1.16 -1.04 -4.40
C GLU A 121 0.20 -1.17 -3.22
N PHE A 122 0.71 -0.97 -2.01
CA PHE A 122 -0.09 -1.09 -0.81
C PHE A 122 -0.96 0.14 -0.62
N PHE A 123 -2.24 -0.08 -0.32
CA PHE A 123 -3.10 0.97 0.19
C PHE A 123 -2.90 1.16 1.69
N ASP A 124 -2.71 0.09 2.46
CA ASP A 124 -2.26 0.19 3.86
C ASP A 124 -0.87 0.87 3.91
N TYR A 125 -0.87 2.15 4.29
CA TYR A 125 0.34 2.96 4.31
C TYR A 125 1.39 2.41 5.29
N LYS A 126 0.98 1.69 6.34
CA LYS A 126 1.93 1.10 7.30
C LYS A 126 2.75 0.00 6.64
N LYS A 127 2.10 -0.84 5.82
CA LYS A 127 2.77 -1.88 5.02
C LYS A 127 3.61 -1.29 3.89
N ALA A 128 3.12 -0.23 3.26
CA ALA A 128 3.88 0.50 2.24
C ALA A 128 5.20 1.05 2.82
N VAL A 129 5.12 1.68 4.01
CA VAL A 129 6.29 2.21 4.74
C VAL A 129 7.19 1.10 5.25
N GLU A 130 6.62 0.01 5.78
CA GLU A 130 7.41 -1.16 6.16
C GLU A 130 8.20 -1.71 4.97
N ARG A 131 7.61 -1.80 3.78
CA ARG A 131 8.32 -2.26 2.58
C ARG A 131 9.41 -1.27 2.12
N SER A 132 9.27 0.01 2.42
CA SER A 132 10.21 1.09 2.06
C SER A 132 10.54 1.22 0.56
N ALA A 133 9.72 0.68 -0.34
CA ALA A 133 9.97 0.75 -1.80
C ALA A 133 8.65 0.90 -2.59
N GLY A 134 8.68 1.72 -3.64
CA GLY A 134 7.55 1.91 -4.55
C GLY A 134 7.79 2.93 -5.66
N LEU A 135 6.72 3.26 -6.40
CA LEU A 135 6.70 4.34 -7.39
C LEU A 135 6.18 5.65 -6.79
N CYS A 136 6.16 6.72 -7.59
CA CYS A 136 5.52 7.99 -7.22
C CYS A 136 4.06 7.81 -6.76
N SER A 137 3.31 6.90 -7.38
CA SER A 137 1.96 6.52 -6.95
C SER A 137 1.92 5.97 -5.53
N GLN A 138 2.87 5.12 -5.13
CA GLN A 138 2.97 4.60 -3.76
C GLN A 138 3.20 5.72 -2.74
N HIS A 139 4.07 6.70 -3.05
CA HIS A 139 4.28 7.88 -2.21
C HIS A 139 2.99 8.68 -2.04
N ALA A 140 2.28 8.93 -3.14
CA ALA A 140 1.01 9.65 -3.14
C ALA A 140 -0.12 8.90 -2.40
N ILE A 141 -0.15 7.57 -2.49
CA ILE A 141 -1.08 6.71 -1.72
C ILE A 141 -0.82 6.86 -0.21
N ILE A 142 0.45 6.79 0.22
CA ILE A 142 0.85 6.94 1.64
C ILE A 142 0.40 8.30 2.18
N ILE A 143 0.75 9.39 1.49
CA ILE A 143 0.37 10.75 1.90
C ILE A 143 -1.16 10.86 1.98
N SER A 144 -1.88 10.38 0.97
CA SER A 144 -3.34 10.47 0.91
C SER A 144 -4.04 9.69 2.02
N GLN A 145 -3.53 8.50 2.37
CA GLN A 145 -4.03 7.69 3.48
C GLN A 145 -3.87 8.41 4.81
N ILE A 146 -2.67 8.91 5.09
CA ILE A 146 -2.36 9.59 6.35
C ILE A 146 -3.18 10.88 6.49
N LEU A 147 -3.28 11.69 5.44
CA LEU A 147 -4.11 12.90 5.46
C LEU A 147 -5.59 12.58 5.67
N LYS A 148 -6.09 11.48 5.09
CA LYS A 148 -7.46 11.00 5.32
C LYS A 148 -7.68 10.63 6.79
N GLU A 149 -6.77 9.91 7.43
CA GLU A 149 -6.87 9.57 8.86
C GLU A 149 -6.84 10.81 9.76
N LYS A 150 -6.11 11.85 9.34
CA LYS A 150 -6.01 13.15 10.01
C LYS A 150 -7.16 14.10 9.68
N ASN A 151 -8.16 13.65 8.93
CA ASN A 151 -9.29 14.47 8.46
C ASN A 151 -8.86 15.74 7.71
N ILE A 152 -7.74 15.70 6.98
CA ILE A 152 -7.29 16.75 6.09
C ILE A 152 -7.79 16.42 4.67
N PRO A 153 -8.64 17.26 4.05
CA PRO A 153 -9.10 17.01 2.69
C PRO A 153 -7.92 16.93 1.71
N ALA A 154 -7.82 15.81 1.01
CA ALA A 154 -6.77 15.55 0.03
C ALA A 154 -7.31 14.79 -1.18
N LYS A 155 -6.65 14.96 -2.33
CA LYS A 155 -6.94 14.27 -3.58
C LYS A 155 -5.64 13.88 -4.26
N MET A 156 -5.68 12.76 -4.98
CA MET A 156 -4.62 12.36 -5.89
C MET A 156 -4.71 13.23 -7.14
N VAL A 157 -3.56 13.66 -7.64
CA VAL A 157 -3.41 14.34 -8.93
C VAL A 157 -2.56 13.44 -9.81
N GLY A 158 -3.20 12.79 -10.78
CA GLY A 158 -2.49 12.05 -11.82
C GLY A 158 -2.04 13.01 -12.90
N LEU A 159 -0.74 13.06 -13.14
CA LEU A 159 -0.08 13.82 -14.20
C LEU A 159 0.39 12.85 -15.29
N LYS A 160 0.92 13.37 -16.40
CA LYS A 160 1.48 12.54 -17.47
C LYS A 160 2.74 11.78 -17.02
N GLY A 161 2.55 10.56 -16.51
CA GLY A 161 3.65 9.70 -16.03
C GLY A 161 4.14 10.02 -14.62
N HIS A 162 3.41 10.82 -13.85
CA HIS A 162 3.72 11.15 -12.46
C HIS A 162 2.45 11.27 -11.62
N VAL A 163 2.55 11.10 -10.30
CA VAL A 163 1.39 11.20 -9.40
C VAL A 163 1.80 11.95 -8.15
N VAL A 164 1.00 12.95 -7.77
CA VAL A 164 1.20 13.78 -6.58
C VAL A 164 -0.10 13.89 -5.78
N VAL A 165 -0.06 14.55 -4.63
CA VAL A 165 -1.25 14.80 -3.79
C VAL A 165 -1.53 16.28 -3.72
N THR A 166 -2.79 16.69 -3.86
CA THR A 166 -3.23 18.03 -3.45
C THR A 166 -3.93 17.96 -2.10
N ALA A 167 -3.61 18.87 -1.19
CA ALA A 167 -4.12 18.86 0.18
C ALA A 167 -4.59 20.26 0.63
N GLN A 168 -5.70 20.32 1.36
CA GLN A 168 -6.23 21.57 1.93
C GLN A 168 -5.50 21.92 3.23
N VAL A 169 -4.52 22.81 3.12
CA VAL A 169 -3.63 23.18 4.23
C VAL A 169 -4.15 24.36 5.06
N ASP A 170 -5.14 25.11 4.57
CA ASP A 170 -5.87 26.12 5.34
C ASP A 170 -7.36 26.06 4.97
N GLU A 171 -8.20 25.67 5.94
CA GLU A 171 -9.64 25.54 5.73
C GLU A 171 -10.32 26.89 5.56
N LYS A 172 -9.89 27.90 6.33
CA LYS A 172 -10.50 29.24 6.34
C LYS A 172 -10.21 29.99 5.06
N LYS A 173 -9.01 29.82 4.51
CA LYS A 173 -8.58 30.43 3.25
C LYS A 173 -8.88 29.57 2.03
N ALA A 174 -9.43 28.37 2.23
CA ALA A 174 -9.56 27.36 1.19
C ALA A 174 -8.24 27.14 0.41
N GLU A 175 -7.11 27.14 1.11
CA GLU A 175 -5.78 27.06 0.52
C GLU A 175 -5.41 25.60 0.28
N TRP A 176 -4.99 25.30 -0.95
CA TRP A 176 -4.57 23.97 -1.38
C TRP A 176 -3.14 24.01 -1.88
N TRP A 177 -2.32 23.07 -1.43
CA TRP A 177 -0.94 22.88 -1.90
C TRP A 177 -0.81 21.56 -2.65
N ILE A 178 0.27 21.41 -3.41
CA ILE A 178 0.72 20.14 -3.97
C ILE A 178 1.86 19.57 -3.12
N LEU A 179 1.74 18.29 -2.81
CA LEU A 179 2.69 17.48 -2.07
C LEU A 179 3.23 16.43 -3.06
N ASP A 180 4.44 16.67 -3.55
CA ASP A 180 5.19 15.71 -4.36
C ASP A 180 6.11 14.92 -3.43
N GLY A 181 5.58 13.81 -2.92
CA GLY A 181 6.30 12.92 -2.00
C GLY A 181 7.44 12.16 -2.65
N ASP A 182 7.41 11.99 -3.98
CA ASP A 182 8.46 11.30 -4.72
C ASP A 182 9.71 12.18 -4.81
N TYR A 183 9.52 13.48 -5.08
CA TYR A 183 10.61 14.46 -5.16
C TYR A 183 10.87 15.19 -3.83
N GLY A 184 10.06 14.95 -2.80
CA GLY A 184 10.14 15.66 -1.53
C GLY A 184 9.94 17.18 -1.67
N VAL A 185 9.10 17.60 -2.63
CA VAL A 185 8.80 19.00 -2.95
C VAL A 185 7.37 19.34 -2.55
N VAL A 186 7.21 20.51 -1.92
CA VAL A 186 5.90 21.10 -1.62
C VAL A 186 5.75 22.33 -2.50
N ILE A 187 4.66 22.41 -3.26
CA ILE A 187 4.34 23.56 -4.11
C ILE A 187 3.17 24.28 -3.46
N GLU A 188 3.39 25.53 -3.06
CA GLU A 188 2.43 26.37 -2.34
C GLU A 188 1.37 26.99 -3.27
N HIS A 189 0.90 26.20 -4.23
CA HIS A 189 -0.10 26.55 -5.22
C HIS A 189 -1.06 25.39 -5.42
N ASN A 190 -2.28 25.70 -5.85
CA ASN A 190 -3.25 24.67 -6.21
C ASN A 190 -3.05 24.21 -7.66
N ILE A 191 -3.55 23.02 -7.98
CA ILE A 191 -3.39 22.44 -9.32
C ILE A 191 -3.98 23.31 -10.44
N ASN A 192 -5.07 24.05 -10.19
CA ASN A 192 -5.70 24.90 -11.21
C ASN A 192 -4.85 26.13 -11.55
N GLU A 193 -4.06 26.64 -10.60
CA GLU A 193 -3.09 27.71 -10.84
C GLU A 193 -1.91 27.18 -11.65
N ILE A 194 -1.38 26.03 -11.24
CA ILE A 194 -0.26 25.36 -11.91
C ILE A 194 -0.62 25.02 -13.36
N GLU A 195 -1.80 24.47 -13.64
CA GLU A 195 -2.24 24.11 -14.98
C GLU A 195 -2.33 25.31 -15.95
N LYS A 196 -2.57 26.52 -15.43
CA LYS A 196 -2.63 27.76 -16.22
C LYS A 196 -1.23 28.30 -16.51
N GLN A 197 -0.28 28.09 -15.61
CA GLN A 197 1.09 28.54 -15.72
C GLN A 197 2.04 27.50 -15.11
N PRO A 198 2.36 26.40 -15.84
CA PRO A 198 3.14 25.30 -15.27
C PRO A 198 4.53 25.72 -14.78
N GLU A 199 5.09 26.79 -15.37
CA GLU A 199 6.37 27.37 -14.96
C GLU A 199 6.43 27.80 -13.49
N ILE A 200 5.31 27.99 -12.79
CA ILE A 200 5.34 28.34 -11.36
C ILE A 200 5.98 27.26 -10.49
N VAL A 201 6.02 25.99 -10.96
CA VAL A 201 6.61 24.88 -10.19
C VAL A 201 8.14 24.90 -10.21
N ARG A 202 8.75 25.48 -11.25
CA ARG A 202 10.21 25.53 -11.47
C ARG A 202 10.98 25.96 -10.22
N PRO A 203 10.69 27.11 -9.58
CA PRO A 203 11.46 27.55 -8.42
C PRO A 203 11.37 26.59 -7.22
N PHE A 204 10.30 25.80 -7.09
CA PHE A 204 10.16 24.84 -5.99
C PHE A 204 11.12 23.66 -6.15
N TYR A 205 11.21 23.09 -7.36
CA TYR A 205 12.15 22.01 -7.66
C TYR A 205 13.61 22.49 -7.71
N GLN A 206 13.86 23.71 -8.19
CA GLN A 206 15.20 24.32 -8.15
C GLN A 206 15.73 24.46 -6.73
N ARG A 207 14.89 24.92 -5.79
CA ARG A 207 15.28 25.05 -4.37
C ARG A 207 15.61 23.70 -3.72
N LYS A 208 15.05 22.60 -4.22
CA LYS A 208 15.37 21.24 -3.76
C LYS A 208 16.65 20.69 -4.39
N GLY A 209 17.20 21.36 -5.40
CA GLY A 209 18.48 21.03 -6.02
C GLY A 209 18.37 20.13 -7.26
N TYR A 210 17.19 20.01 -7.87
CA TYR A 210 17.03 19.27 -9.13
C TYR A 210 17.65 20.03 -10.31
N ASP A 211 18.16 19.29 -11.31
CA ASP A 211 18.77 19.87 -12.51
C ASP A 211 17.73 20.41 -13.51
N SER A 212 18.19 21.33 -14.38
CA SER A 212 17.32 22.01 -15.35
C SER A 212 16.57 21.05 -16.30
N PRO A 213 17.20 20.00 -16.88
CA PRO A 213 16.48 19.01 -17.68
C PRO A 213 15.34 18.32 -16.93
N THR A 214 15.59 17.85 -15.70
CA THR A 214 14.58 17.21 -14.85
C THR A 214 13.44 18.17 -14.54
N ILE A 215 13.77 19.42 -14.20
CA ILE A 215 12.78 20.46 -13.92
C ILE A 215 11.95 20.77 -15.17
N GLN A 216 12.54 20.78 -16.37
CA GLN A 216 11.78 21.01 -17.59
C GLN A 216 10.73 19.91 -17.81
N VAL A 217 11.11 18.64 -17.63
CA VAL A 217 10.16 17.53 -17.70
C VAL A 217 9.04 17.71 -16.69
N LEU A 218 9.37 18.12 -15.45
CA LEU A 218 8.38 18.37 -14.41
C LEU A 218 7.42 19.52 -14.79
N VAL A 219 7.94 20.65 -15.27
CA VAL A 219 7.11 21.76 -15.76
C VAL A 219 6.15 21.28 -16.85
N ASP A 220 6.64 20.48 -17.81
CA ASP A 220 5.83 20.00 -18.93
C ASP A 220 4.69 19.09 -18.48
N ILE A 221 4.93 18.17 -17.54
CA ILE A 221 3.89 17.24 -17.04
C ILE A 221 2.84 17.89 -16.14
N TYR A 222 3.12 19.07 -15.59
CA TYR A 222 2.14 19.87 -14.84
C TYR A 222 1.20 20.67 -15.75
N GLY A 223 1.46 20.69 -17.07
CA GLY A 223 0.51 21.19 -18.05
C GLY A 223 -0.86 20.51 -17.92
N LYS A 224 -1.93 21.22 -18.26
CA LYS A 224 -3.32 20.75 -18.10
C LYS A 224 -3.64 19.44 -18.83
N GLU A 225 -2.94 19.16 -19.93
CA GLU A 225 -3.25 18.03 -20.80
C GLU A 225 -2.95 16.68 -20.10
N GLY A 226 -3.99 15.87 -19.93
CA GLY A 226 -3.87 14.53 -19.32
C GLY A 226 -3.96 14.51 -17.79
N ASN A 227 -4.09 15.66 -17.14
CA ASN A 227 -4.25 15.72 -15.68
C ASN A 227 -5.59 15.16 -15.23
N SER A 228 -5.58 14.46 -14.09
CA SER A 228 -6.77 13.95 -13.43
C SER A 228 -6.72 14.23 -11.93
N VAL A 229 -7.85 14.65 -11.35
CA VAL A 229 -7.96 14.92 -9.91
C VAL A 229 -9.05 14.06 -9.31
N SER A 230 -8.69 13.15 -8.42
CA SER A 230 -9.63 12.18 -7.86
C SER A 230 -9.32 11.84 -6.41
N LYS A 231 -10.35 11.40 -5.66
CA LYS A 231 -10.12 10.82 -4.33
C LYS A 231 -9.33 9.52 -4.48
N LEU A 232 -8.51 9.15 -3.50
CA LEU A 232 -7.73 7.91 -3.50
C LEU A 232 -8.54 6.67 -3.93
N SER A 233 -9.72 6.47 -3.33
CA SER A 233 -10.61 5.34 -3.62
C SER A 233 -11.19 5.34 -5.04
N ARG A 234 -11.16 6.48 -5.75
CA ARG A 234 -11.62 6.60 -7.13
C ARG A 234 -10.47 6.58 -8.13
N HIS A 235 -9.25 6.83 -7.67
CA HIS A 235 -8.06 6.75 -8.50
C HIS A 235 -7.68 5.29 -8.79
N TYR A 236 -7.87 4.39 -7.81
CA TYR A 236 -7.62 2.96 -7.95
C TYR A 236 -8.74 2.13 -7.27
N PRO A 237 -9.97 2.18 -7.78
CA PRO A 237 -11.12 1.61 -7.07
C PRO A 237 -11.02 0.11 -6.86
N GLU A 238 -10.68 -0.68 -7.89
CA GLU A 238 -10.64 -2.14 -7.73
C GLU A 238 -9.57 -2.56 -6.73
N ARG A 239 -8.37 -1.99 -6.84
CA ARG A 239 -7.23 -2.35 -5.96
C ARG A 239 -7.47 -1.93 -4.51
N TYR A 240 -8.06 -0.75 -4.28
CA TYR A 240 -8.35 -0.24 -2.94
C TYR A 240 -9.25 -1.20 -2.14
N TYR A 241 -10.39 -1.60 -2.72
CA TYR A 241 -11.32 -2.50 -2.05
C TYR A 241 -10.82 -3.95 -2.02
N PHE A 242 -10.14 -4.38 -3.09
CA PHE A 242 -9.61 -5.73 -3.17
C PHE A 242 -8.52 -6.00 -2.13
N GLU A 243 -7.65 -5.02 -1.83
CA GLU A 243 -6.67 -5.16 -0.76
C GLU A 243 -7.39 -5.48 0.56
N THR A 244 -8.32 -4.63 0.98
CA THR A 244 -9.08 -4.83 2.23
C THR A 244 -9.77 -6.19 2.25
N LEU A 245 -10.43 -6.57 1.15
CA LEU A 245 -11.10 -7.87 1.04
C LEU A 245 -10.11 -9.03 1.17
N SER A 246 -8.99 -8.99 0.45
CA SER A 246 -7.98 -10.06 0.48
C SER A 246 -7.38 -10.24 1.88
N TYR A 247 -7.19 -9.14 2.63
CA TYR A 247 -6.68 -9.17 4.00
C TYR A 247 -7.69 -9.70 5.01
N ILE A 248 -8.98 -9.64 4.72
CA ILE A 248 -10.03 -10.33 5.49
C ILE A 248 -10.07 -11.82 5.10
N LEU A 249 -10.09 -12.10 3.79
CA LEU A 249 -10.23 -13.45 3.26
C LEU A 249 -9.04 -14.35 3.58
N LYS A 250 -7.82 -13.79 3.73
CA LYS A 250 -6.65 -14.57 4.14
C LYS A 250 -6.88 -15.26 5.50
N TRP A 251 -7.73 -14.71 6.37
CA TRP A 251 -8.11 -15.34 7.64
C TRP A 251 -9.32 -16.27 7.50
N ILE A 252 -10.37 -15.84 6.77
CA ILE A 252 -11.61 -16.60 6.65
C ILE A 252 -11.40 -17.94 5.93
N ILE A 253 -10.60 -17.97 4.86
CA ILE A 253 -10.38 -19.18 4.05
C ILE A 253 -9.77 -20.33 4.89
N PRO A 254 -8.67 -20.13 5.65
CA PRO A 254 -8.15 -21.15 6.56
C PRO A 254 -9.21 -21.75 7.48
N PHE A 255 -10.02 -20.92 8.14
CA PHE A 255 -11.09 -21.40 9.03
C PHE A 255 -12.16 -22.18 8.25
N GLY A 256 -12.59 -21.68 7.09
CA GLY A 256 -13.56 -22.36 6.23
C GLY A 256 -13.11 -23.76 5.80
N LEU A 257 -11.82 -23.93 5.49
CA LEU A 257 -11.23 -25.23 5.15
C LEU A 257 -11.24 -26.24 6.32
N MET A 258 -11.21 -25.76 7.57
CA MET A 258 -11.22 -26.61 8.77
C MET A 258 -12.63 -27.06 9.19
N VAL A 259 -13.70 -26.34 8.80
CA VAL A 259 -15.10 -26.63 9.20
C VAL A 259 -15.57 -28.07 8.93
N PRO A 260 -15.31 -28.68 7.76
CA PRO A 260 -15.80 -30.04 7.46
C PRO A 260 -15.25 -31.13 8.40
N TYR A 261 -14.12 -30.87 9.06
CA TYR A 261 -13.51 -31.79 10.02
C TYR A 261 -14.17 -31.68 11.41
N VAL A 262 -14.48 -30.46 11.86
CA VAL A 262 -15.06 -30.17 13.18
C VAL A 262 -16.48 -30.75 13.31
N ARG A 263 -17.29 -30.67 12.25
CA ARG A 263 -18.69 -31.17 12.22
C ARG A 263 -18.84 -32.71 12.37
N ARG A 264 -17.73 -33.46 12.49
CA ARG A 264 -17.75 -34.92 12.71
C ARG A 264 -18.08 -35.31 14.16
N GLY A 265 -17.91 -34.39 15.12
CA GLY A 265 -18.13 -34.65 16.55
C GLY A 265 -19.60 -34.84 16.96
N GLU A 266 -20.55 -34.25 16.24
CA GLU A 266 -21.96 -34.19 16.67
C GLU A 266 -22.76 -35.47 16.33
N ASN A 267 -22.38 -36.22 15.29
CA ASN A 267 -23.13 -37.40 14.85
C ASN A 267 -22.75 -38.70 15.57
N ARG A 268 -21.78 -38.68 16.49
CA ARG A 268 -21.42 -39.86 17.31
C ARG A 268 -22.07 -39.88 18.69
N ALA A 269 -22.73 -38.80 19.11
CA ALA A 269 -23.39 -38.70 20.41
C ALA A 269 -24.84 -39.25 20.45
N ARG A 270 -25.31 -39.89 19.37
CA ARG A 270 -26.61 -40.57 19.31
C ARG A 270 -26.42 -42.05 19.02
N ALA A 271 -25.87 -42.80 19.97
CA ALA A 271 -26.09 -44.24 20.01
C ALA A 271 -27.42 -44.48 20.75
N PRO A 272 -28.39 -45.22 20.17
CA PRO A 272 -29.63 -45.54 20.85
C PRO A 272 -29.34 -46.47 22.04
N TYR A 273 -29.92 -46.14 23.18
CA TYR A 273 -29.99 -46.99 24.36
C TYR A 273 -30.64 -48.32 23.92
N GLN A 274 -29.88 -49.42 23.89
CA GLN A 274 -30.47 -50.75 23.76
C GLN A 274 -31.02 -51.10 25.14
N GLY A 275 -32.34 -50.92 25.30
CA GLY A 275 -33.06 -51.48 26.43
C GLY A 275 -32.97 -53.00 26.38
N GLU A 276 -32.55 -53.59 27.50
CA GLU A 276 -32.66 -55.01 27.75
C GLU A 276 -34.15 -55.39 27.77
N GLU A 277 -34.56 -56.29 26.90
CA GLU A 277 -35.84 -56.99 27.00
C GLU A 277 -35.67 -58.19 27.96
N TYR A 278 -36.48 -58.20 29.02
CA TYR A 278 -36.82 -59.39 29.82
C TYR A 278 -38.08 -60.03 29.25
#